data_AF-A0A3P8ZHG7-F1
#
_entry.id   AF-A0A3P8ZHG7-F1
#
_cell.length_a   1.000
_cell.length_b   1.000
_cell.length_c   1.000
_cell.angle_alpha   90.00
_cell.angle_beta   90.00
_cell.angle_gamma   90.00
#
_symmetry.space_group_name_H-M   'P 1'
#
loop_
_entity.id
_entity.type
_entity.pdbx_description
1 polymer ?
#
loop_
_entity_poly.entity_id
_entity_poly.type
_entity_poly.pdbx_seq_one_letter_code
_entity_poly.pdbx_strand_id
1 'polypeptide(L)'
;MREIVHLQAGQCGNQIGAKFWEVISDEHGIDPTGTYHGDSDLQLDRINVYYNEASGGKYVPRAILVDLEPGTMDSVRSGPFGQIFRPDNFVFGQSGAGNNWAKGHYTEGAELVDSVMDVVRKEAESCDCLQAIQELFKRISEQFTAMFRRKAFLHWYTGEGMDEMEFTEAESNMNDLVSEYQQYQDATAEEGEFEEEGEEEAA
;
A
#
# COMPACT_ATOMS: atom_id res chain seq x y z
N MET A 1 12.02 -5.49 -9.82
CA MET A 1 11.02 -4.57 -10.43
C MET A 1 10.31 -3.83 -9.30
N ARG A 2 9.44 -2.85 -9.55
CA ARG A 2 8.83 -2.05 -8.45
C ARG A 2 7.37 -2.43 -8.22
N GLU A 3 7.06 -3.09 -7.11
CA GLU A 3 5.71 -3.53 -6.76
C GLU A 3 4.98 -2.54 -5.83
N ILE A 4 3.65 -2.48 -5.91
CA ILE A 4 2.82 -1.59 -5.08
C ILE A 4 1.81 -2.43 -4.31
N VAL A 5 1.86 -2.37 -2.97
CA VAL A 5 0.80 -2.90 -2.09
C VAL A 5 -0.31 -1.85 -1.97
N HIS A 6 -1.51 -2.20 -2.43
CA HIS A 6 -2.68 -1.34 -2.34
C HIS A 6 -3.43 -1.59 -1.02
N LEU A 7 -3.70 -0.54 -0.26
CA LEU A 7 -4.52 -0.59 0.95
C LEU A 7 -5.79 0.23 0.74
N GLN A 8 -6.95 -0.38 0.98
CA GLN A 8 -8.24 0.28 0.95
C GLN A 8 -8.95 0.11 2.30
N ALA A 9 -9.38 1.22 2.89
CA ALA A 9 -9.94 1.26 4.24
C ALA A 9 -11.33 1.91 4.28
N GLY A 10 -12.25 1.28 5.00
CA GLY A 10 -13.62 1.75 5.21
C GLY A 10 -14.51 1.65 3.97
N GLN A 11 -15.79 1.98 4.13
CA GLN A 11 -16.79 1.82 3.08
C GLN A 11 -16.43 2.54 1.77
N CYS A 12 -16.03 3.81 1.86
CA CYS A 12 -15.67 4.62 0.69
C CYS A 12 -14.42 4.08 -0.02
N GLY A 13 -13.36 3.80 0.75
CA GLY A 13 -12.10 3.26 0.22
C GLY A 13 -12.31 1.94 -0.50
N ASN A 14 -13.12 1.05 0.06
CA ASN A 14 -13.43 -0.25 -0.55
C ASN A 14 -14.27 -0.12 -1.84
N GLN A 15 -15.20 0.83 -1.92
CA GLN A 15 -15.97 1.06 -3.15
C GLN A 15 -15.11 1.62 -4.28
N ILE A 16 -14.27 2.62 -3.97
CA ILE A 16 -13.35 3.20 -4.95
C ILE A 16 -12.31 2.17 -5.37
N GLY A 17 -11.73 1.45 -4.41
CA GLY A 17 -10.76 0.39 -4.65
C GLY A 17 -11.33 -0.72 -5.54
N ALA A 18 -12.56 -1.20 -5.26
CA ALA A 18 -13.21 -2.19 -6.11
C ALA A 18 -13.36 -1.71 -7.56
N LYS A 19 -13.75 -0.44 -7.77
CA LYS A 19 -13.83 0.14 -9.12
C LYS A 19 -12.47 0.35 -9.78
N PHE A 20 -11.45 0.72 -9.00
CA PHE A 20 -10.08 0.78 -9.49
C PHE A 20 -9.65 -0.59 -10.03
N TRP A 21 -9.83 -1.65 -9.24
CA TRP A 21 -9.46 -3.02 -9.63
C TRP A 21 -10.25 -3.56 -10.81
N GLU A 22 -11.53 -3.22 -10.96
CA GLU A 22 -12.30 -3.51 -12.18
C GLU A 22 -11.61 -2.89 -13.41
N VAL A 23 -11.35 -1.57 -13.37
CA VAL A 23 -10.80 -0.83 -14.52
C VAL A 23 -9.40 -1.32 -14.89
N ILE A 24 -8.50 -1.47 -13.91
CA ILE A 24 -7.13 -1.91 -14.22
C ILE A 24 -7.08 -3.37 -14.66
N SER A 25 -7.97 -4.24 -14.16
CA SER A 25 -8.04 -5.62 -14.64
C SER A 25 -8.49 -5.65 -16.10
N ASP A 26 -9.49 -4.85 -16.46
CA ASP A 26 -9.93 -4.71 -17.87
C ASP A 26 -8.80 -4.17 -18.76
N GLU A 27 -8.04 -3.16 -18.31
CA GLU A 27 -6.89 -2.60 -19.04
C GLU A 27 -5.77 -3.65 -19.27
N HIS A 28 -5.52 -4.49 -18.27
CA HIS A 28 -4.54 -5.57 -18.32
C HIS A 28 -5.07 -6.87 -18.95
N GLY A 29 -6.35 -6.91 -19.35
CA GLY A 29 -6.97 -8.11 -19.92
C GLY A 29 -7.09 -9.27 -18.94
N ILE A 30 -7.21 -8.99 -17.64
CA ILE A 30 -7.40 -9.98 -16.57
C ILE A 30 -8.89 -10.13 -16.28
N ASP A 31 -9.38 -11.36 -16.35
CA ASP A 31 -10.78 -11.65 -16.04
C ASP A 31 -11.04 -11.78 -14.52
N PRO A 32 -12.31 -11.88 -14.07
CA PRO A 32 -12.63 -12.04 -12.66
C PRO A 32 -12.07 -13.30 -11.98
N THR A 33 -11.56 -14.27 -12.74
CA THR A 33 -10.92 -15.49 -12.21
C THR A 33 -9.41 -15.34 -12.06
N GLY A 34 -8.87 -14.19 -12.48
CA GLY A 34 -7.45 -13.87 -12.51
C GLY A 34 -6.74 -14.36 -13.76
N THR A 35 -7.44 -14.86 -14.78
CA THR A 35 -6.82 -15.40 -15.99
C THR A 35 -6.66 -14.32 -17.06
N TYR A 36 -5.50 -14.30 -17.72
CA TYR A 36 -5.21 -13.37 -18.79
C TYR A 36 -5.88 -13.78 -20.11
N HIS A 37 -6.61 -12.85 -20.70
CA HIS A 37 -7.30 -12.95 -21.99
C HIS A 37 -7.02 -11.74 -22.90
N GLY A 38 -5.95 -10.98 -22.62
CA GLY A 38 -5.56 -9.82 -23.40
C GLY A 38 -4.98 -10.17 -24.78
N ASP A 39 -4.78 -9.14 -25.59
CA ASP A 39 -4.38 -9.22 -26.99
C ASP A 39 -3.05 -8.50 -27.29
N SER A 40 -2.41 -7.93 -26.27
CA SER A 40 -1.19 -7.12 -26.40
C SER A 40 -0.16 -7.47 -25.35
N ASP A 41 1.08 -7.76 -25.77
CA ASP A 41 2.20 -8.07 -24.86
C ASP A 41 2.48 -6.93 -23.86
N LEU A 42 2.13 -5.69 -24.23
CA LEU A 42 2.26 -4.52 -23.34
C LEU A 42 1.39 -4.61 -22.08
N GLN A 43 0.30 -5.39 -22.13
CA GLN A 43 -0.57 -5.60 -20.97
C GLN A 43 0.12 -6.43 -19.89
N LEU A 44 1.14 -7.23 -20.23
CA LEU A 44 1.87 -8.06 -19.28
C LEU A 44 3.23 -7.46 -18.85
N ASP A 45 3.81 -6.52 -19.61
CA ASP A 45 5.16 -5.96 -19.35
C ASP A 45 5.37 -5.42 -17.92
N ARG A 46 4.30 -4.89 -17.30
CA ARG A 46 4.33 -4.30 -15.94
C ARG A 46 3.24 -4.82 -15.02
N ILE A 47 2.69 -5.99 -15.31
CA ILE A 47 1.56 -6.52 -14.54
C ILE A 47 1.93 -6.82 -13.07
N ASN A 48 3.19 -7.17 -12.83
CA ASN A 48 3.73 -7.46 -11.51
C ASN A 48 3.74 -6.25 -10.55
N VAL A 49 3.55 -5.03 -11.07
CA VAL A 49 3.43 -3.82 -10.23
C VAL A 49 2.23 -3.95 -9.29
N TYR A 50 1.10 -4.44 -9.80
CA TYR A 50 -0.17 -4.52 -9.05
C TYR A 50 -0.63 -5.94 -8.76
N TYR A 51 -0.15 -6.94 -9.50
CA TYR A 51 -0.58 -8.34 -9.36
C TYR A 51 0.57 -9.25 -8.94
N ASN A 52 0.27 -10.20 -8.08
CA ASN A 52 1.07 -11.40 -7.88
C ASN A 52 0.72 -12.43 -8.96
N GLU A 53 1.73 -13.05 -9.59
CA GLU A 53 1.52 -14.23 -10.42
C GLU A 53 1.47 -15.48 -9.55
N ALA A 54 0.29 -16.09 -9.47
CA ALA A 54 0.04 -17.35 -8.78
C ALA A 54 0.14 -18.54 -9.75
N SER A 55 0.21 -19.74 -9.18
CA SER A 55 0.28 -20.97 -9.96
C SER A 55 -0.89 -21.11 -10.95
N GLY A 56 -0.59 -21.61 -12.15
CA GLY A 56 -1.57 -21.79 -13.21
C GLY A 56 -1.88 -20.52 -14.03
N GLY A 57 -0.98 -19.54 -14.05
CA GLY A 57 -1.13 -18.32 -14.85
C GLY A 57 -2.24 -17.40 -14.36
N LYS A 58 -2.44 -17.38 -13.03
CA LYS A 58 -3.47 -16.55 -12.39
C LYS A 58 -2.83 -15.32 -11.76
N TYR A 59 -3.40 -14.16 -12.03
CA TYR A 59 -2.98 -12.88 -11.48
C TYR A 59 -3.89 -12.50 -10.31
N VAL A 60 -3.30 -12.26 -9.14
CA VAL A 60 -4.00 -11.94 -7.90
C VAL A 60 -3.60 -10.53 -7.47
N PRO A 61 -4.53 -9.58 -7.28
CA PRO A 61 -4.21 -8.24 -6.82
C PRO A 61 -3.40 -8.23 -5.52
N ARG A 62 -2.36 -7.39 -5.48
CA ARG A 62 -1.63 -7.04 -4.26
C ARG A 62 -2.42 -6.01 -3.46
N ALA A 63 -3.60 -6.40 -3.00
CA ALA A 63 -4.56 -5.53 -2.32
C ALA A 63 -4.90 -6.05 -0.91
N ILE A 64 -5.07 -5.13 0.03
CA ILE A 64 -5.48 -5.37 1.41
C ILE A 64 -6.74 -4.57 1.68
N LEU A 65 -7.80 -5.26 2.10
CA LEU A 65 -9.14 -4.72 2.27
C LEU A 65 -9.45 -4.65 3.76
N VAL A 66 -9.64 -3.43 4.25
CA VAL A 66 -9.85 -3.17 5.67
C VAL A 66 -11.19 -2.48 5.88
N ASP A 67 -11.98 -2.96 6.84
CA ASP A 67 -13.13 -2.22 7.36
C ASP A 67 -13.44 -2.67 8.77
N LEU A 68 -13.98 -1.79 9.60
CA LEU A 68 -14.47 -2.15 10.92
C LEU A 68 -15.84 -2.86 10.85
N GLU A 69 -16.52 -2.75 9.70
CA GLU A 69 -17.82 -3.38 9.44
C GLU A 69 -17.72 -4.57 8.47
N PRO A 70 -18.31 -5.74 8.82
CA PRO A 70 -18.28 -6.91 7.93
C PRO A 70 -19.10 -6.72 6.64
N GLY A 71 -20.15 -5.89 6.67
CA GLY A 71 -21.06 -5.70 5.53
C GLY A 71 -20.38 -5.11 4.29
N THR A 72 -19.33 -4.31 4.46
CA THR A 72 -18.53 -3.81 3.33
C THR A 72 -17.82 -4.94 2.60
N MET A 73 -17.31 -5.94 3.34
CA MET A 73 -16.58 -7.07 2.76
C MET A 73 -17.49 -7.96 1.93
N ASP A 74 -18.71 -8.24 2.42
CA ASP A 74 -19.72 -8.98 1.67
C ASP A 74 -20.07 -8.29 0.36
N SER A 75 -20.20 -6.96 0.41
CA SER A 75 -20.47 -6.14 -0.78
C SER A 75 -19.34 -6.25 -1.81
N VAL A 76 -18.07 -6.16 -1.39
CA VAL A 76 -16.93 -6.32 -2.30
C VAL A 76 -16.86 -7.73 -2.88
N ARG A 77 -17.02 -8.78 -2.06
CA ARG A 77 -16.98 -10.19 -2.54
C ARG A 77 -18.09 -10.51 -3.54
N SER A 78 -19.26 -9.88 -3.39
CA SER A 78 -20.38 -10.01 -4.33
C SER A 78 -20.20 -9.20 -5.61
N GLY A 79 -19.19 -8.32 -5.67
CA GLY A 79 -18.87 -7.52 -6.83
C GLY A 79 -18.28 -8.33 -7.98
N PRO A 80 -18.22 -7.76 -9.20
CA PRO A 80 -17.80 -8.47 -10.40
C PRO A 80 -16.42 -9.14 -10.28
N PHE A 81 -15.46 -8.44 -9.67
CA PHE A 81 -14.10 -8.93 -9.42
C PHE A 81 -13.89 -9.37 -7.96
N GLY A 82 -14.95 -9.53 -7.16
CA GLY A 82 -14.82 -9.82 -5.73
C GLY A 82 -14.07 -11.12 -5.39
N GLN A 83 -14.03 -12.06 -6.32
CA GLN A 83 -13.39 -13.37 -6.17
C GLN A 83 -11.91 -13.39 -6.56
N ILE A 84 -11.39 -12.32 -7.18
CA ILE A 84 -9.97 -12.24 -7.58
C ILE A 84 -9.05 -11.95 -6.38
N PHE A 85 -9.59 -11.31 -5.33
CA PHE A 85 -8.83 -10.93 -4.15
C PHE A 85 -8.50 -12.14 -3.28
N ARG A 86 -7.29 -12.15 -2.70
CA ARG A 86 -6.88 -13.18 -1.75
C ARG A 86 -7.77 -13.14 -0.51
N PRO A 87 -8.42 -14.26 -0.10
CA PRO A 87 -9.30 -14.27 1.06
C PRO A 87 -8.63 -13.84 2.36
N ASP A 88 -7.34 -14.18 2.52
CA ASP A 88 -6.53 -13.85 3.69
C ASP A 88 -6.23 -12.34 3.82
N ASN A 89 -6.46 -11.55 2.75
CA ASN A 89 -6.19 -10.12 2.73
C ASN A 89 -7.41 -9.27 3.15
N PHE A 90 -8.52 -9.91 3.52
CA PHE A 90 -9.68 -9.24 4.08
C PHE A 90 -9.55 -9.19 5.60
N VAL A 91 -9.30 -7.99 6.15
CA VAL A 91 -9.16 -7.78 7.59
C VAL A 91 -10.31 -6.90 8.05
N PHE A 92 -11.21 -7.45 8.87
CA PHE A 92 -12.39 -6.71 9.28
C PHE A 92 -12.83 -6.93 10.72
N GLY A 93 -13.41 -5.87 11.29
CA GLY A 93 -13.97 -5.86 12.64
C GLY A 93 -15.40 -6.41 12.71
N GLN A 94 -15.98 -6.34 13.90
CA GLN A 94 -17.38 -6.70 14.17
C GLN A 94 -18.25 -5.48 14.52
N SER A 95 -17.64 -4.30 14.60
CA SER A 95 -18.23 -3.07 15.14
C SER A 95 -17.76 -1.89 14.31
N GLY A 96 -18.68 -1.07 13.80
CA GLY A 96 -18.33 0.09 12.99
C GLY A 96 -17.85 1.29 13.80
N ALA A 97 -17.08 2.17 13.15
CA ALA A 97 -16.68 3.45 13.73
C ALA A 97 -17.86 4.42 13.91
N GLY A 98 -18.97 4.23 13.18
CA GLY A 98 -20.16 5.09 13.27
C GLY A 98 -19.88 6.56 12.95
N ASN A 99 -19.05 6.83 11.94
CA ASN A 99 -18.55 8.15 11.57
C ASN A 99 -17.81 8.91 12.70
N ASN A 100 -17.32 8.18 13.71
CA ASN A 100 -16.51 8.74 14.78
C ASN A 100 -15.02 8.42 14.56
N TRP A 101 -14.23 9.46 14.25
CA TRP A 101 -12.80 9.32 14.03
C TRP A 101 -12.07 8.76 15.24
N ALA A 102 -12.40 9.21 16.46
CA ALA A 102 -11.75 8.74 17.68
C ALA A 102 -11.99 7.24 17.91
N LYS A 103 -13.17 6.74 17.51
CA LYS A 103 -13.42 5.30 17.57
C LYS A 103 -12.49 4.51 16.64
N GLY A 104 -12.41 4.96 15.39
CA GLY A 104 -11.54 4.35 14.39
C GLY A 104 -10.05 4.47 14.71
N HIS A 105 -9.61 5.53 15.39
CA HIS A 105 -8.19 5.74 15.65
C HIS A 105 -7.71 5.18 16.99
N TYR A 106 -8.50 5.32 18.07
CA TYR A 106 -8.02 5.00 19.43
C TYR A 106 -8.67 3.76 20.07
N THR A 107 -9.75 3.22 19.50
CA THR A 107 -10.49 2.08 20.11
C THR A 107 -10.61 0.92 19.14
N GLU A 108 -11.73 0.77 18.44
CA GLU A 108 -12.03 -0.32 17.51
C GLU A 108 -10.93 -0.52 16.46
N GLY A 109 -10.42 0.55 15.86
CA GLY A 109 -9.33 0.42 14.87
C GLY A 109 -7.96 0.16 15.49
N ALA A 110 -7.72 0.58 16.74
CA ALA A 110 -6.52 0.21 17.47
C ALA A 110 -6.50 -1.29 17.82
N GLU A 111 -7.67 -1.91 18.01
CA GLU A 111 -7.76 -3.37 18.18
C GLU A 111 -7.55 -4.14 16.86
N LEU A 112 -7.89 -3.55 15.71
CA LEU A 112 -7.77 -4.20 14.40
C LEU A 112 -6.38 -4.00 13.74
N VAL A 113 -5.68 -2.91 14.06
CA VAL A 113 -4.48 -2.46 13.33
C VAL A 113 -3.37 -3.51 13.31
N ASP A 114 -3.15 -4.26 14.39
CA ASP A 114 -2.09 -5.28 14.44
C ASP A 114 -2.34 -6.39 13.42
N SER A 115 -3.60 -6.81 13.24
CA SER A 115 -3.99 -7.79 12.22
C SER A 115 -3.78 -7.25 10.80
N VAL A 116 -4.07 -5.95 10.59
CA VAL A 116 -3.81 -5.29 9.30
C VAL A 116 -2.32 -5.25 9.02
N MET A 117 -1.51 -4.86 10.01
CA MET A 117 -0.06 -4.76 9.89
C MET A 117 0.60 -6.11 9.60
N ASP A 118 0.09 -7.20 10.14
CA ASP A 118 0.58 -8.54 9.82
C ASP A 118 0.32 -8.94 8.36
N VAL A 119 -0.84 -8.56 7.80
CA VAL A 119 -1.14 -8.79 6.38
C VAL A 119 -0.29 -7.88 5.49
N VAL A 120 -0.14 -6.60 5.85
CA VAL A 120 0.74 -5.65 5.15
C VAL A 120 2.16 -6.17 5.11
N ARG A 121 2.68 -6.68 6.23
CA ARG A 121 4.02 -7.25 6.31
C ARG A 121 4.18 -8.45 5.38
N LYS A 122 3.22 -9.38 5.38
CA LYS A 122 3.25 -10.56 4.48
C LYS A 122 3.24 -10.16 3.00
N GLU A 123 2.42 -9.19 2.61
CA GLU A 123 2.40 -8.70 1.22
C GLU A 123 3.69 -7.96 0.84
N ALA A 124 4.25 -7.18 1.77
CA ALA A 124 5.51 -6.49 1.58
C ALA A 124 6.69 -7.46 1.43
N GLU A 125 6.76 -8.49 2.27
CA GLU A 125 7.79 -9.55 2.20
C GLU A 125 7.70 -10.38 0.91
N SER A 126 6.55 -10.37 0.24
CA SER A 126 6.35 -11.05 -1.05
C SER A 126 6.67 -10.17 -2.28
N CYS A 127 7.24 -8.99 -2.08
CA CYS A 127 7.69 -8.10 -3.16
C CYS A 127 9.22 -8.21 -3.31
N ASP A 128 9.71 -8.18 -4.56
CA ASP A 128 11.16 -8.16 -4.80
C ASP A 128 11.73 -6.78 -4.45
N CYS A 129 11.02 -5.69 -4.77
CA CYS A 129 11.37 -4.33 -4.36
C CYS A 129 10.12 -3.46 -4.22
N LEU A 130 9.53 -3.50 -3.01
CA LEU A 130 8.33 -2.73 -2.69
C LEU A 130 8.54 -1.22 -2.92
N GLN A 131 7.77 -0.67 -3.84
CA GLN A 131 7.67 0.76 -4.08
C GLN A 131 6.85 1.39 -2.93
N ALA A 132 7.56 1.82 -1.89
CA ALA A 132 6.96 2.41 -0.71
C ALA A 132 6.48 3.86 -0.93
N ILE A 133 5.66 4.32 0.01
CA ILE A 133 5.25 5.71 0.25
C ILE A 133 6.45 6.67 0.33
N GLN A 134 7.69 6.17 0.41
CA GLN A 134 8.94 6.92 0.39
C GLN A 134 8.97 8.08 -0.61
N GLU A 135 8.58 7.86 -1.88
CA GLU A 135 8.57 8.95 -2.89
C GLU A 135 7.49 10.00 -2.61
N LEU A 136 6.35 9.60 -2.05
CA LEU A 136 5.30 10.53 -1.59
C LEU A 136 5.78 11.31 -0.35
N PHE A 137 6.37 10.64 0.64
CA PHE A 137 6.94 11.28 1.83
C PHE A 137 8.09 12.21 1.48
N LYS A 138 8.93 11.85 0.52
CA LYS A 138 9.99 12.72 0.00
C LYS A 138 9.42 14.00 -0.60
N ARG A 139 8.40 13.89 -1.46
CA ARG A 139 7.72 15.06 -2.06
C ARG A 139 7.04 15.94 -1.02
N ILE A 140 6.34 15.34 -0.06
CA ILE A 140 5.67 16.07 1.02
C ILE A 140 6.70 16.77 1.92
N SER A 141 7.77 16.06 2.30
CA SER A 141 8.89 16.59 3.10
C SER A 141 9.55 17.76 2.39
N GLU A 142 9.91 17.62 1.12
CA GLU A 142 10.53 18.70 0.33
C GLU A 142 9.68 19.99 0.30
N GLN A 143 8.36 19.85 0.10
CA GLN A 143 7.45 21.00 0.12
C GLN A 143 7.27 21.56 1.53
N PHE A 144 7.15 20.70 2.54
CA PHE A 144 7.06 21.08 3.94
C PHE A 144 8.30 21.87 4.38
N THR A 145 9.51 21.35 4.16
CA THR A 145 10.78 22.01 4.47
C THR A 145 10.89 23.37 3.78
N ALA A 146 10.47 23.48 2.51
CA ALA A 146 10.49 24.74 1.77
C ALA A 146 9.54 25.79 2.37
N MET A 147 8.36 25.37 2.84
CA MET A 147 7.40 26.25 3.52
C MET A 147 7.86 26.61 4.94
N PHE A 148 8.35 25.63 5.70
CA PHE A 148 8.79 25.78 7.09
C PHE A 148 9.99 26.73 7.20
N ARG A 149 11.00 26.62 6.31
CA ARG A 149 12.12 27.56 6.22
C ARG A 149 11.69 29.02 5.99
N ARG A 150 10.53 29.23 5.36
CA ARG A 150 9.96 30.56 5.11
C ARG A 150 9.01 31.02 6.22
N LYS A 151 8.84 30.22 7.28
CA LYS A 151 7.81 30.37 8.32
C LYS A 151 6.41 30.59 7.73
N ALA A 152 6.15 30.00 6.56
CA ALA A 152 4.87 30.14 5.89
C ALA A 152 3.79 29.38 6.66
N PHE A 153 2.65 30.03 6.92
CA PHE A 153 1.48 29.46 7.63
C PHE A 153 1.71 28.95 9.06
N LEU A 154 2.92 29.01 9.60
CA LEU A 154 3.30 28.49 10.91
C LEU A 154 2.47 29.10 12.06
N HIS A 155 2.11 30.38 11.93
CA HIS A 155 1.29 31.12 12.90
C HIS A 155 -0.09 30.52 13.16
N TRP A 156 -0.68 29.81 12.19
CA TRP A 156 -1.96 29.13 12.39
C TRP A 156 -1.84 27.98 13.39
N TYR A 157 -0.72 27.26 13.35
CA TYR A 157 -0.50 26.10 14.21
C TYR A 157 0.06 26.50 15.58
N THR A 158 0.96 27.48 15.63
CA THR A 158 1.43 28.01 16.92
C THR A 158 0.32 28.75 17.67
N GLY A 159 -0.67 29.30 16.96
CA GLY A 159 -1.90 29.85 17.56
C GLY A 159 -2.79 28.81 18.24
N GLU A 160 -2.73 27.55 17.80
CA GLU A 160 -3.42 26.40 18.40
C GLU A 160 -2.61 25.72 19.52
N GLY A 161 -1.42 26.27 19.85
CA GLY A 161 -0.59 25.81 20.96
C GLY A 161 0.51 24.82 20.60
N MET A 162 0.75 24.56 19.31
CA MET A 162 1.84 23.71 18.82
C MET A 162 3.18 24.47 18.87
N ASP A 163 4.26 23.82 19.33
CA ASP A 163 5.58 24.44 19.44
C ASP A 163 6.40 24.27 18.14
N GLU A 164 7.27 25.24 17.83
CA GLU A 164 8.14 25.17 16.64
C GLU A 164 9.08 23.95 16.69
N MET A 165 9.42 23.46 17.89
CA MET A 165 10.24 22.23 18.06
C MET A 165 9.49 20.97 17.61
N GLU A 166 8.17 20.91 17.76
CA GLU A 166 7.36 19.74 17.34
C GLU A 166 7.36 19.58 15.81
N PHE A 167 7.44 20.68 15.05
CA PHE A 167 7.61 20.63 13.59
C PHE A 167 8.97 20.06 13.18
N THR A 168 10.01 20.39 13.92
CA THR A 168 11.37 19.92 13.66
C THR A 168 11.49 18.43 13.98
N GLU A 169 10.83 17.98 15.06
CA GLU A 169 10.76 16.56 15.42
C GLU A 169 9.96 15.75 14.39
N ALA A 170 8.82 16.26 13.94
CA ALA A 170 8.04 15.63 12.87
C ALA A 170 8.82 15.54 11.54
N GLU A 171 9.59 16.57 11.19
CA GLU A 171 10.48 16.57 10.02
C GLU A 171 11.59 15.53 10.16
N SER A 172 12.21 15.42 11.35
CA SER A 172 13.23 14.40 11.63
C SER A 172 12.65 13.00 11.48
N ASN A 173 11.54 12.70 12.14
CA ASN A 173 10.89 11.40 12.10
C ASN A 173 10.54 10.99 10.64
N MET A 174 10.11 11.94 9.82
CA MET A 174 9.82 11.68 8.40
C MET A 174 11.09 11.39 7.60
N ASN A 175 12.18 12.13 7.83
CA ASN A 175 13.45 11.92 7.13
C ASN A 175 14.14 10.62 7.58
N ASP A 176 14.04 10.26 8.86
CA ASP A 176 14.55 8.99 9.39
C ASP A 176 13.81 7.82 8.71
N LEU A 177 12.48 7.89 8.63
CA LEU A 177 11.67 6.90 7.92
C LEU A 177 12.07 6.77 6.44
N VAL A 178 12.23 7.90 5.73
CA VAL A 178 12.69 7.89 4.32
C VAL A 178 14.07 7.27 4.17
N SER A 179 14.96 7.51 5.14
CA SER A 179 16.32 6.96 5.17
C SER A 179 16.32 5.46 5.45
N GLU A 180 15.50 4.98 6.37
CA GLU A 180 15.31 3.55 6.62
C GLU A 180 14.80 2.84 5.35
N TYR A 181 13.79 3.40 4.68
CA TYR A 181 13.32 2.85 3.40
C TYR A 181 14.43 2.79 2.34
N GLN A 182 15.29 3.81 2.26
CA GLN A 182 16.41 3.82 1.31
C GLN A 182 17.44 2.75 1.65
N GLN A 183 17.80 2.61 2.93
CA GLN A 183 18.76 1.61 3.39
C GLN A 183 18.26 0.19 3.09
N TYR A 184 16.98 -0.11 3.32
CA TYR A 184 16.42 -1.41 2.99
C TYR A 184 16.42 -1.68 1.48
N GLN A 185 16.10 -0.68 0.65
CA GLN A 185 16.18 -0.81 -0.81
C GLN A 185 17.61 -1.11 -1.28
N ASP A 186 18.58 -0.36 -0.77
CA ASP A 186 19.99 -0.50 -1.16
C ASP A 186 20.55 -1.86 -0.68
N ALA A 187 20.18 -2.32 0.52
CA ALA A 187 20.58 -3.64 1.03
C ALA A 187 20.02 -4.80 0.20
N THR A 188 18.76 -4.75 -0.22
CA THR A 188 18.20 -5.76 -1.14
C THR A 188 18.82 -5.74 -2.54
N ALA A 189 19.31 -4.58 -2.99
CA ALA A 189 20.01 -4.49 -4.28
C ALA A 189 21.40 -5.15 -4.22
N GLU A 190 22.15 -4.96 -3.14
CA GLU A 190 23.46 -5.59 -2.94
C GLU A 190 23.37 -7.13 -2.77
N GLU A 191 22.31 -7.65 -2.13
CA GLU A 191 22.11 -9.10 -2.00
C GLU A 191 21.76 -9.78 -3.35
N GLY A 192 21.03 -9.10 -4.24
CA GLY A 192 20.69 -9.61 -5.57
C GLY A 192 21.87 -9.61 -6.56
N GLU A 193 22.82 -8.68 -6.42
CA GLU A 193 24.03 -8.65 -7.27
C GLU A 193 24.98 -9.84 -7.00
N PHE A 194 24.98 -10.38 -5.78
CA PHE A 194 25.80 -11.54 -5.42
C PHE A 194 25.24 -12.88 -5.94
N GLU A 195 23.93 -12.97 -6.18
CA GLU A 195 23.31 -14.16 -6.77
C GLU A 195 23.52 -14.24 -8.28
N GLU A 196 23.56 -13.11 -8.99
CA GLU A 196 23.85 -13.07 -10.44
C GLU A 196 25.32 -13.40 -10.77
N GLU A 197 26.30 -13.00 -9.94
CA GLU A 197 27.71 -13.34 -10.18
C GLU A 197 28.04 -14.84 -9.91
N GLY A 198 27.16 -15.58 -9.23
CA GLY A 198 27.35 -17.00 -8.91
C GLY A 198 27.00 -17.99 -10.01
N GLU A 199 26.23 -17.57 -11.03
CA GLU A 199 25.79 -18.46 -12.12
C GLU A 199 26.71 -18.43 -13.36
N GLU A 200 27.60 -17.43 -13.52
CA GLU A 200 28.51 -17.35 -14.68
C GLU A 200 29.79 -18.19 -14.57
N GLU A 201 30.15 -18.75 -13.40
CA GLU A 201 31.35 -19.61 -13.25
C GLU A 201 31.09 -21.13 -13.43
N ALA A 202 29.88 -21.55 -13.77
CA ALA A 202 29.52 -22.96 -13.98
C ALA A 202 29.03 -23.27 -15.41
N ALA A 203 29.87 -23.04 -16.42
CA ALA A 203 29.66 -23.53 -17.80
C ALA A 203 30.96 -24.04 -18.45
#